data_AF-A0A5J4PYX5-F1
#
_entry.id   AF-A0A5J4PYX5-F1
#
_cell.length_a   1.000
_cell.length_b   1.000
_cell.length_c   1.000
_cell.angle_alpha   90.00
_cell.angle_beta   90.00
_cell.angle_gamma   90.00
#
_symmetry.space_group_name_H-M   'P 1'
#
loop_
_entity.id
_entity.type
_entity.pdbx_description
1 polymer ?
#
loop_
_entity_poly.entity_id
_entity_poly.type
_entity_poly.pdbx_seq_one_letter_code
_entity_poly.pdbx_strand_id
1 'polypeptide(L)' 'MLSHDPKFENAKGDIWQHTINNNDWESDWIFRDDRFELFTGNDNVLLGFLCAVFHPENRDEKGFWKRILIKSILS' A
#
# COMPACT_ATOMS: atom_id res chain seq x y z
N MET A 1 14.24 1.77 -1.91
CA MET A 1 13.60 0.78 -1.03
C MET A 1 13.93 -0.61 -1.53
N LEU A 2 14.45 -1.48 -0.67
CA LEU A 2 14.88 -2.83 -1.04
C LEU A 2 13.69 -3.77 -1.22
N SER A 3 13.87 -4.79 -2.06
CA SER A 3 12.90 -5.88 -2.23
C SER A 3 12.90 -6.82 -1.01
N HIS A 4 11.79 -7.50 -0.76
CA HIS A 4 11.73 -8.64 0.16
C HIS A 4 11.96 -9.98 -0.53
N ASP A 5 11.72 -10.07 -1.84
CA ASP A 5 12.13 -11.20 -2.65
C ASP A 5 13.46 -10.86 -3.37
N PRO A 6 14.56 -11.57 -3.10
CA PRO A 6 15.87 -11.32 -3.70
C PRO A 6 15.90 -11.48 -5.23
N LYS A 7 14.85 -12.04 -5.84
CA LYS A 7 14.70 -12.12 -7.30
C LYS A 7 14.43 -10.76 -7.95
N PHE A 8 14.02 -9.75 -7.18
CA PHE A 8 13.75 -8.41 -7.69
C PHE A 8 14.75 -7.39 -7.16
N GLU A 9 15.22 -6.52 -8.05
CA GLU A 9 16.21 -5.49 -7.75
C GLU A 9 15.71 -4.45 -6.74
N ASN A 10 14.41 -4.20 -6.69
CA ASN A 10 13.81 -3.19 -5.83
C ASN A 10 12.36 -3.52 -5.46
N ALA A 11 11.87 -2.86 -4.41
CA ALA A 11 10.51 -3.05 -3.91
C ALA A 11 9.42 -2.80 -4.96
N LYS A 12 9.63 -1.88 -5.91
CA LYS A 12 8.63 -1.59 -6.95
C LYS A 12 8.42 -2.81 -7.86
N GLY A 13 9.51 -3.47 -8.27
CA GLY A 13 9.43 -4.68 -9.10
C GLY A 13 8.77 -5.84 -8.36
N ASP A 14 9.17 -6.05 -7.11
CA ASP A 14 8.60 -7.02 -6.18
C ASP A 14 7.08 -6.85 -6.00
N ILE A 15 6.66 -5.65 -5.59
CA ILE A 15 5.25 -5.29 -5.40
C ILE A 15 4.46 -5.49 -6.71
N TRP A 16 4.98 -5.02 -7.85
CA TRP A 16 4.28 -5.16 -9.13
C TRP A 16 4.08 -6.63 -9.50
N GLN A 17 5.13 -7.45 -9.35
CA GLN A 17 5.05 -8.87 -9.68
C GLN A 17 3.98 -9.57 -8.82
N HIS A 18 3.98 -9.33 -7.52
CA HIS A 18 3.06 -10.01 -6.62
C HIS A 18 1.61 -9.49 -6.70
N THR A 19 1.43 -8.17 -6.83
CA THR A 19 0.09 -7.56 -6.80
C THR A 19 -0.63 -7.55 -8.14
N ILE A 20 0.11 -7.49 -9.27
CA ILE A 20 -0.49 -7.38 -10.61
C ILE A 20 -0.29 -8.65 -11.43
N ASN A 21 0.94 -9.15 -11.53
CA ASN A 21 1.24 -10.28 -12.42
C ASN A 21 0.79 -11.63 -11.81
N ASN A 22 1.04 -11.84 -10.52
CA ASN A 22 0.66 -13.07 -9.83
C ASN A 22 -0.68 -12.94 -9.09
N ASN A 23 -1.00 -11.73 -8.61
CA ASN A 23 -2.15 -11.45 -7.75
C ASN A 23 -2.21 -12.43 -6.54
N ASP A 24 -1.06 -12.63 -5.89
CA ASP A 24 -0.86 -13.61 -4.80
C ASP A 24 -0.69 -12.95 -3.42
N TRP A 25 -0.76 -11.61 -3.34
CA TRP A 25 -0.80 -10.86 -2.09
C TRP A 25 -2.23 -10.48 -1.70
N GLU A 26 -2.49 -10.51 -0.40
CA GLU A 26 -3.76 -10.07 0.17
C GLU A 26 -4.03 -8.59 -0.11
N SER A 27 -5.30 -8.22 -0.26
CA SER A 27 -5.69 -6.85 -0.60
C SER A 27 -5.27 -5.77 0.42
N ASP A 28 -4.92 -6.15 1.64
CA ASP A 28 -4.46 -5.29 2.74
C ASP A 28 -2.94 -5.34 2.94
N TRP A 29 -2.18 -5.95 2.02
CA TRP A 29 -0.72 -6.16 2.14
C TRP A 29 0.05 -4.88 2.51
N ILE A 30 -0.37 -3.71 1.99
CA ILE A 30 0.30 -2.43 2.20
C ILE A 30 0.37 -2.04 3.68
N PHE A 31 -0.62 -2.48 4.48
CA PHE A 31 -0.67 -2.21 5.91
C PHE A 31 0.28 -3.10 6.72
N ARG A 32 0.74 -4.22 6.15
CA ARG A 32 1.65 -5.18 6.80
C ARG A 32 3.09 -5.06 6.30
N ASP A 33 3.31 -4.26 5.28
CA ASP A 33 4.60 -4.04 4.66
C ASP A 33 5.38 -2.99 5.47
N ASP A 34 6.34 -3.47 6.24
CA ASP A 34 7.18 -2.66 7.14
C ASP A 34 8.02 -1.63 6.40
N ARG A 35 8.25 -1.79 5.09
CA ARG A 35 8.97 -0.81 4.27
C ARG A 35 8.27 0.54 4.19
N PHE A 36 6.97 0.59 4.44
CA PHE A 36 6.17 1.81 4.47
C PHE A 36 5.93 2.36 5.89
N GLU A 37 6.29 1.59 6.92
CA GLU A 37 6.22 1.99 8.33
C GLU A 37 4.84 2.52 8.76
N LEU A 38 3.74 2.05 8.15
CA LEU A 38 2.40 2.61 8.39
C LEU A 38 1.89 2.41 9.84
N PHE A 39 2.35 1.37 10.54
CA PHE A 39 1.99 1.10 11.93
C PHE A 39 3.17 1.15 12.91
N THR A 40 4.40 1.10 12.40
CA THR A 40 5.62 1.08 13.20
C THR A 40 6.33 2.43 13.20
N GLY A 41 6.01 3.30 12.24
CA GLY A 41 6.57 4.64 12.10
C GLY A 41 5.83 5.69 12.92
N ASN A 42 6.18 6.95 12.67
CA ASN A 42 5.52 8.10 13.29
C ASN A 42 4.10 8.26 12.75
N ASP A 43 3.14 8.72 13.57
CA ASP A 43 1.76 9.02 13.17
C ASP A 43 1.66 9.88 11.89
N ASN A 44 2.62 10.77 11.66
CA ASN A 44 2.69 11.58 10.45
C ASN A 44 2.87 10.76 9.16
N VAL A 45 3.51 9.58 9.24
CA VAL A 45 3.66 8.67 8.09
C VAL A 45 2.31 8.09 7.71
N LEU A 46 1.57 7.55 8.69
CA LEU A 46 0.21 7.07 8.47
C LEU A 46 -0.69 8.19 7.96
N LEU A 47 -0.68 9.36 8.61
CA LEU A 47 -1.48 10.50 8.20
C LEU A 47 -1.14 10.96 6.77
N GLY A 48 0.15 11.03 6.43
CA GLY A 48 0.62 11.36 5.08
C GLY A 48 0.15 10.35 4.03
N PHE A 49 0.20 9.06 4.34
CA PHE A 49 -0.35 8.01 3.49
C PHE A 49 -1.86 8.15 3.28
N LEU A 50 -2.62 8.33 4.37
CA LEU A 50 -4.06 8.52 4.30
C LEU A 50 -4.42 9.74 3.45
N CYS A 51 -3.69 10.86 3.61
CA CYS A 51 -3.85 12.03 2.74
C CYS A 51 -3.51 11.71 1.28
N ALA A 52 -2.38 11.05 1.00
CA ALA A 52 -1.99 10.72 -0.37
C ALA A 52 -3.02 9.82 -1.09
N VAL A 53 -3.64 8.89 -0.37
CA VAL A 53 -4.57 7.91 -0.95
C VAL A 53 -6.02 8.43 -1.01
N PHE A 54 -6.46 9.16 0.01
CA PHE A 54 -7.87 9.54 0.17
C PHE A 54 -8.16 11.01 -0.12
N HIS A 55 -7.14 11.87 -0.22
CA HIS A 55 -7.37 13.27 -0.56
C HIS A 55 -8.02 13.36 -1.94
N PRO A 56 -9.12 14.12 -2.09
CA PRO A 56 -9.87 14.20 -3.34
C PRO A 56 -9.02 14.52 -4.58
N GLU A 57 -7.94 15.28 -4.40
CA GLU A 57 -7.04 15.69 -5.49
C GLU A 57 -6.11 14.57 -5.98
N ASN A 58 -5.83 13.57 -5.16
CA ASN A 58 -4.85 12.52 -5.44
C ASN A 58 -5.49 11.16 -5.79
N ARG A 59 -6.80 11.01 -5.53
CA ARG A 59 -7.51 9.75 -5.74
C ARG A 59 -8.13 9.68 -7.14
N ASP A 60 -8.02 8.52 -7.78
CA ASP A 60 -8.80 8.21 -8.97
C ASP A 60 -10.23 7.79 -8.56
N GLU A 61 -11.25 8.55 -8.93
CA GLU A 61 -12.66 8.23 -8.63
C GLU A 61 -13.13 6.90 -9.24
N LYS A 62 -12.42 6.39 -10.26
CA LYS A 62 -12.64 5.05 -10.83
C LYS A 62 -11.72 3.98 -10.23
N GLY A 63 -10.78 4.39 -9.37
CA GLY A 63 -9.79 3.55 -8.72
C GLY A 63 -10.29 2.86 -7.45
N PHE A 64 -9.38 2.15 -6.78
CA PHE A 64 -9.71 1.25 -5.67
C PHE A 64 -9.79 1.90 -4.29
N TRP A 65 -9.63 3.23 -4.17
CA TRP A 65 -9.56 3.90 -2.87
C TRP A 65 -10.80 3.66 -2.00
N LYS A 66 -12.00 3.57 -2.58
CA LYS A 66 -13.24 3.25 -1.82
C LYS A 66 -13.16 1.90 -1.12
N ARG A 67 -12.53 0.90 -1.75
CA ARG A 67 -12.34 -0.44 -1.19
C ARG A 67 -11.35 -0.43 -0.03
N ILE A 68 -10.29 0.38 -0.11
CA ILE A 68 -9.31 0.56 0.96
C ILE A 68 -9.93 1.33 2.14
N LEU A 69 -10.75 2.35 1.87
CA LEU A 69 -11.44 3.13 2.89
C LEU A 69 -12.40 2.26 3.72
N ILE A 70 -13.23 1.44 3.06
CA ILE A 70 -14.19 0.58 3.77
C ILE A 70 -13.48 -0.45 4.66
N LYS A 71 -12.37 -1.03 4.20
CA LYS A 71 -11.61 -2.01 5.02
C LYS A 71 -10.88 -1.35 6.19
N SER A 72 -10.31 -0.16 6.02
CA SER A 72 -9.58 0.54 7.09
C SER A 72 -10.48 1.05 8.23
N ILE A 73 -11.78 1.27 7.99
CA ILE A 73 -12.74 1.69 9.02
C ILE A 73 -13.34 0.49 9.77
N LEU A 74 -13.27 -0.73 9.20
CA LEU A 74 -13.91 -1.94 9.72
C LEU A 74 -12.94 -2.93 10.40
N SER A 75 -11.63 -2.65 10.41
CA SER A 75 -10.59 -3.39 11.16
C SER A 75 -10.23 -2.68 12.45
#